data_AF-A0A9W6X5B7-F1
#
_entry.id   AF-A0A9W6X5B7-F1
#
_cell.length_a   1.000
_cell.length_b   1.000
_cell.length_c   1.000
_cell.angle_alpha   90.00
_cell.angle_beta   90.00
_cell.angle_gamma   90.00
#
_symmetry.space_group_name_H-M   'P 1'
#
loop_
_entity.id
_entity.type
_entity.pdbx_description
1 polymer ?
#
loop_
_entity_poly.entity_id
_entity_poly.type
_entity_poly.pdbx_seq_one_letter_code
_entity_poly.pdbx_strand_id
1 'polypeptide(L)'
;MPRGTYRIAQSRQHSNLVAVAWMDRKPVHMIATGCATTPATVLRREKGSMVRQNVPWPQLIADYHSGMGGADQHDQLRLQRYSIQRCVAFRKYYRQLFLGFIDMAVVNGFIIHKLVMAKEGKRVPTYAEYMRRLQVELLGITDASLASNENAEDLVSTPLTVREHALQKIENFNSSSGQHKRRQHLCKVCSAMATP
;
A
#
# COMPACT_ATOMS: atom_id res chain seq x y z
N MET A 1 15.12 -5.73 34.63
CA MET A 1 16.15 -5.12 33.77
C MET A 1 16.00 -3.61 33.82
N PRO A 2 17.08 -2.83 34.03
CA PRO A 2 17.03 -1.38 33.98
C PRO A 2 16.57 -0.85 32.61
N ARG A 3 15.91 0.31 32.58
CA ARG A 3 15.51 0.98 31.34
C ARG A 3 16.75 1.29 30.48
N GLY A 4 16.64 1.08 29.17
CA GLY A 4 17.73 1.24 28.20
C GLY A 4 18.61 0.00 28.02
N THR A 5 18.48 -1.02 28.88
CA THR A 5 19.20 -2.28 28.66
C THR A 5 18.58 -3.06 27.51
N TYR A 6 19.41 -3.76 26.75
CA TYR A 6 18.96 -4.65 25.69
C TYR A 6 19.80 -5.92 25.64
N ARG A 7 19.20 -7.00 25.15
CA ARG A 7 19.87 -8.25 24.81
C ARG A 7 19.71 -8.50 23.32
N ILE A 8 20.75 -9.03 22.71
CA ILE A 8 20.79 -9.39 21.29
C ILE A 8 21.10 -10.88 21.19
N ALA A 9 20.32 -11.61 20.39
CA ALA A 9 20.59 -12.97 20.00
C ALA A 9 20.73 -13.02 18.48
N GLN A 10 21.76 -13.69 17.97
CA GLN A 10 22.00 -13.89 16.55
C GLN A 10 21.75 -15.36 16.21
N SER A 11 21.12 -15.63 15.07
CA SER A 11 20.92 -17.00 14.63
C SER A 11 22.24 -17.65 14.24
N ARG A 12 22.44 -18.91 14.67
CA ARG A 12 23.61 -19.72 14.32
C ARG A 12 23.61 -20.16 12.85
N GLN A 13 22.42 -20.35 12.27
CA GLN A 13 22.26 -20.80 10.89
C GLN A 13 22.17 -19.63 9.90
N HIS A 14 21.69 -18.47 10.36
CA HIS A 14 21.53 -17.27 9.56
C HIS A 14 22.14 -16.08 10.27
N SER A 15 23.43 -15.80 10.03
CA SER A 15 24.17 -14.71 10.67
C SER A 15 23.48 -13.35 10.53
N ASN A 16 22.74 -13.13 9.44
CA ASN A 16 22.03 -11.87 9.21
C ASN A 16 20.74 -11.72 10.03
N LEU A 17 20.24 -12.79 10.67
CA LEU A 17 19.02 -12.78 11.47
C LEU A 17 19.34 -12.49 12.93
N VAL A 18 18.74 -11.41 13.45
CA VAL A 18 18.98 -10.90 14.80
C VAL A 18 17.65 -10.74 15.53
N ALA A 19 17.60 -11.20 16.77
CA ALA A 19 16.52 -10.95 17.71
C ALA A 19 17.00 -10.01 18.82
N VAL A 20 16.20 -8.99 19.14
CA VAL A 20 16.50 -7.98 20.16
C VAL A 20 15.39 -7.96 21.20
N ALA A 21 15.76 -7.91 22.48
CA ALA A 21 14.87 -7.57 23.57
C ALA A 21 15.39 -6.28 24.23
N TRP A 22 14.67 -5.17 24.09
CA TRP A 22 15.02 -3.86 24.67
C TRP A 22 14.02 -3.44 25.74
N MET A 23 14.53 -2.88 26.83
CA MET A 23 13.72 -2.47 27.96
C MET A 23 13.48 -0.97 27.94
N ASP A 24 12.28 -0.54 27.55
CA ASP A 24 11.81 0.82 27.81
C ASP A 24 10.96 0.85 29.09
N ARG A 25 9.69 1.27 29.02
CA ARG A 25 8.73 1.10 30.12
C ARG A 25 8.25 -0.36 30.25
N LYS A 26 8.23 -1.07 29.13
CA LYS A 26 7.90 -2.49 28.97
C LYS A 26 8.93 -3.12 28.03
N PRO A 27 9.15 -4.43 28.11
CA PRO A 27 10.01 -5.12 27.16
C PRO A 27 9.46 -4.97 25.73
N VAL A 28 10.34 -4.62 24.79
CA VAL A 28 10.07 -4.57 23.35
C VAL A 28 10.92 -5.65 22.70
N HIS A 29 10.26 -6.57 22.00
CA HIS A 29 10.91 -7.65 21.28
C HIS A 29 10.84 -7.40 19.78
N MET A 30 11.96 -7.55 19.09
CA MET A 30 12.07 -7.30 17.65
C MET A 30 12.91 -8.39 17.00
N ILE A 31 12.59 -8.72 15.76
CA ILE A 31 13.38 -9.60 14.91
C ILE A 31 13.64 -8.83 13.62
N ALA A 32 14.87 -8.81 13.15
CA ALA A 32 15.21 -8.16 11.89
C ALA A 32 16.33 -8.90 11.16
N THR A 33 16.47 -8.56 9.87
CA THR A 33 17.55 -9.07 9.02
C THR A 33 18.33 -7.91 8.42
N GLY A 34 19.66 -8.03 8.36
CA GLY A 34 20.52 -7.01 7.73
C GLY A 34 20.56 -5.66 8.46
N CYS A 35 20.26 -5.63 9.75
CA CYS A 35 20.24 -4.40 10.56
C CYS A 35 21.52 -4.22 11.37
N ALA A 36 21.90 -2.96 11.61
CA ALA A 36 23.00 -2.63 12.50
C ALA A 36 22.62 -2.88 13.97
N THR A 37 23.53 -3.56 14.70
CA THR A 37 23.42 -3.80 16.15
C THR A 37 24.23 -2.80 16.97
N THR A 38 24.72 -1.73 16.33
CA THR A 38 25.50 -0.68 16.98
C THR A 38 24.68 0.04 18.05
N PRO A 39 25.30 0.44 19.16
CA PRO A 39 24.64 1.24 20.17
C PRO A 39 24.28 2.62 19.62
N ALA A 40 23.08 3.07 19.92
CA ALA A 40 22.56 4.39 19.61
C ALA A 40 21.86 4.98 20.86
N THR A 41 21.42 6.23 20.77
CA THR A 41 20.67 6.90 21.83
C THR A 41 19.38 7.50 21.30
N VAL A 42 18.34 7.50 22.14
CA VAL A 42 17.06 8.15 21.84
C VAL A 42 16.61 9.02 23.00
N LEU A 43 16.14 10.21 22.68
CA LEU A 43 15.51 11.10 23.65
C LEU A 43 14.12 10.58 24.00
N ARG A 44 13.91 10.22 25.26
CA ARG A 44 12.62 9.76 25.77
C ARG A 44 12.18 10.59 26.96
N ARG A 45 10.88 10.92 26.99
CA ARG A 45 10.26 11.61 28.12
C ARG A 45 10.04 10.64 29.28
N GLU A 46 10.44 11.05 30.46
CA GLU A 46 10.14 10.35 31.71
C GLU A 46 8.68 10.58 32.14
N LYS A 47 8.04 9.58 32.75
CA LYS A 47 6.65 9.71 33.18
C LYS A 47 6.58 10.73 34.33
N GLY A 48 5.78 11.78 34.16
CA GLY A 48 5.60 12.83 35.19
C GLY A 48 6.62 13.97 35.13
N SER A 49 7.62 13.89 34.24
CA SER A 49 8.61 14.97 34.05
C SER A 49 8.51 15.56 32.63
N MET A 50 8.84 16.84 32.48
CA MET A 50 9.03 17.47 31.17
C MET A 50 10.44 17.21 30.60
N VAL A 51 11.34 16.67 31.43
CA VAL A 51 12.72 16.36 31.08
C VAL A 51 12.78 15.16 30.13
N ARG A 52 13.56 15.32 29.05
CA ARG A 52 13.91 14.24 28.12
C ARG A 52 15.25 13.66 28.54
N GLN A 53 15.34 12.35 28.66
CA GLN A 53 16.56 11.63 28.97
C GLN A 53 17.05 10.86 27.75
N ASN A 54 18.36 10.75 27.59
CA ASN A 54 18.98 9.89 26.60
C ASN A 54 18.92 8.45 27.11
N VAL A 55 18.11 7.62 26.44
CA VAL A 55 18.00 6.20 26.73
C VAL A 55 18.81 5.44 25.67
N PRO A 56 19.77 4.58 26.07
CA PRO A 56 20.46 3.70 25.15
C PRO A 56 19.49 2.74 24.45
N TRP A 57 19.70 2.52 23.17
CA TRP A 57 18.98 1.52 22.39
C TRP A 57 19.84 1.04 21.20
N PRO A 58 19.55 -0.13 20.61
CA PRO A 58 20.25 -0.56 19.40
C PRO A 58 19.74 0.18 18.16
N GLN A 59 20.63 0.44 17.20
CA GLN A 59 20.33 1.13 15.94
C GLN A 59 19.16 0.50 15.18
N LEU A 60 19.03 -0.83 15.21
CA LEU A 60 17.87 -1.58 14.69
C LEU A 60 16.51 -0.99 15.11
N ILE A 61 16.38 -0.51 16.35
CA ILE A 61 15.13 0.08 16.85
C ILE A 61 14.92 1.48 16.25
N ALA A 62 16.00 2.23 16.04
CA ALA A 62 15.98 3.53 15.37
C ALA A 62 15.54 3.37 13.91
N ASP A 63 16.14 2.42 13.19
CA ASP A 63 15.81 2.13 11.80
C ASP A 63 14.34 1.74 11.66
N TYR A 64 13.84 0.86 12.53
CA TYR A 64 12.41 0.52 12.57
C TYR A 64 11.54 1.74 12.82
N HIS A 65 11.85 2.57 13.82
CA HIS A 65 11.05 3.77 14.10
C HIS A 65 11.06 4.75 12.93
N SER A 66 12.17 4.85 12.18
CA SER A 66 12.29 5.71 11.01
C SER A 66 11.46 5.24 9.82
N GLY A 67 11.37 3.91 9.62
CA GLY A 67 10.57 3.30 8.54
C GLY A 67 9.12 3.03 8.92
N MET A 68 8.79 3.05 10.22
CA MET A 68 7.44 2.79 10.71
C MET A 68 6.50 3.96 10.37
N GLY A 69 5.22 3.64 10.18
CA GLY A 69 4.17 4.64 10.00
C GLY A 69 3.95 5.09 8.56
N GLY A 70 4.64 4.51 7.58
CA GLY A 70 4.33 4.76 6.16
C GLY A 70 2.89 4.37 5.80
N ALA A 71 2.46 3.19 6.24
CA ALA A 71 1.08 2.71 6.05
C ALA A 71 0.06 3.59 6.82
N ASP A 72 0.36 3.94 8.08
CA ASP A 72 -0.52 4.78 8.89
C ASP A 72 -0.65 6.20 8.33
N GLN A 73 0.44 6.78 7.80
CA GLN A 73 0.39 8.09 7.15
C GLN A 73 -0.44 8.05 5.86
N HIS A 74 -0.30 6.99 5.06
CA HIS A 74 -1.12 6.78 3.87
C HIS A 74 -2.60 6.65 4.24
N ASP A 75 -2.91 5.80 5.21
CA ASP A 75 -4.29 5.60 5.68
C ASP A 75 -4.86 6.85 6.35
N GLN A 76 -4.03 7.64 7.04
CA GLN A 76 -4.44 8.93 7.61
C GLN A 76 -4.82 9.93 6.51
N LEU A 77 -4.04 10.05 5.43
CA LEU A 77 -4.39 10.90 4.29
C LEU A 77 -5.65 10.40 3.57
N ARG A 78 -5.78 9.08 3.47
CA ARG A 78 -6.90 8.40 2.84
C ARG A 78 -8.21 8.59 3.61
N LEU A 79 -8.21 8.39 4.92
CA LEU A 79 -9.39 8.42 5.80
C LEU A 79 -9.72 9.82 6.35
N GLN A 80 -8.97 10.84 5.94
CA GLN A 80 -9.21 12.25 6.28
C GLN A 80 -10.51 12.80 5.64
N ARG A 81 -10.71 14.12 5.74
CA ARG A 81 -11.91 14.84 5.28
C ARG A 81 -12.30 14.62 3.82
N TYR A 82 -11.41 14.08 2.99
CA TYR A 82 -11.61 13.90 1.55
C TYR A 82 -11.82 12.44 1.12
N SER A 83 -12.05 11.51 2.07
CA SER A 83 -12.33 10.10 1.73
C SER A 83 -13.69 9.95 1.07
N ILE A 84 -13.70 9.50 -0.18
CA ILE A 84 -14.94 9.20 -0.92
C ILE A 84 -15.60 7.97 -0.30
N GLN A 85 -14.82 6.98 0.11
CA GLN A 85 -15.32 5.78 0.78
C GLN A 85 -16.13 6.15 2.04
N ARG A 86 -15.69 7.13 2.83
CA ARG A 86 -16.41 7.52 4.06
C ARG A 86 -17.65 8.38 3.81
N CYS A 87 -17.74 9.05 2.66
CA CYS A 87 -18.85 9.92 2.33
C CYS A 87 -20.11 9.17 1.89
N VAL A 88 -19.97 7.95 1.36
CA VAL A 88 -21.09 7.20 0.78
C VAL A 88 -21.13 5.79 1.36
N ALA A 89 -22.32 5.33 1.75
CA ALA A 89 -22.55 3.97 2.20
C ALA A 89 -23.38 3.20 1.17
N PHE A 90 -22.87 2.06 0.72
CA PHE A 90 -23.58 1.16 -0.19
C PHE A 90 -24.01 -0.12 0.52
N ARG A 91 -25.18 -0.66 0.13
CA ARG A 91 -25.67 -1.97 0.62
C ARG A 91 -24.75 -3.13 0.25
N LYS A 92 -24.03 -3.02 -0.88
CA LYS A 92 -23.13 -4.06 -1.39
C LYS A 92 -21.67 -3.68 -1.12
N TYR A 93 -20.94 -4.50 -0.37
CA TYR A 93 -19.59 -4.21 0.13
C TYR A 93 -18.55 -3.93 -0.97
N TYR A 94 -18.65 -4.56 -2.14
CA TYR A 94 -17.66 -4.38 -3.21
C TYR A 94 -17.65 -2.96 -3.78
N ARG A 95 -18.77 -2.23 -3.70
CA ARG A 95 -18.82 -0.81 -4.10
C ARG A 95 -17.99 0.05 -3.15
N GLN A 96 -18.05 -0.28 -1.86
CA GLN A 96 -17.24 0.35 -0.82
C GLN A 96 -15.74 0.07 -1.03
N LEU A 97 -15.40 -1.16 -1.39
CA LEU A 97 -14.02 -1.55 -1.71
C LEU A 97 -13.49 -0.80 -2.92
N PHE A 98 -14.30 -0.66 -3.98
CA PHE A 98 -13.96 0.09 -5.17
C PHE A 98 -13.65 1.57 -4.86
N LEU A 99 -14.49 2.23 -4.07
CA LEU A 99 -14.19 3.60 -3.61
C LEU A 99 -12.89 3.66 -2.78
N GLY A 100 -12.63 2.62 -2.00
CA GLY A 100 -11.37 2.49 -1.27
C GLY A 100 -10.13 2.46 -2.19
N PHE A 101 -10.23 1.86 -3.37
CA PHE A 101 -9.16 1.88 -4.39
C PHE A 101 -9.00 3.26 -5.02
N ILE A 102 -10.10 3.98 -5.29
CA ILE A 102 -10.03 5.36 -5.77
C ILE A 102 -9.33 6.25 -4.74
N ASP A 103 -9.73 6.17 -3.47
CA ASP A 103 -9.09 6.94 -2.40
C ASP A 103 -7.57 6.65 -2.34
N MET A 104 -7.15 5.38 -2.50
CA MET A 104 -5.72 5.02 -2.56
C MET A 104 -5.01 5.61 -3.79
N ALA A 105 -5.63 5.54 -4.97
CA ALA A 105 -5.08 6.09 -6.21
C ALA A 105 -4.88 7.61 -6.12
N VAL A 106 -5.84 8.32 -5.53
CA VAL A 106 -5.76 9.77 -5.31
C VAL A 106 -4.58 10.14 -4.39
N VAL A 107 -4.40 9.41 -3.28
CA VAL A 107 -3.26 9.61 -2.36
C VAL A 107 -1.93 9.31 -3.06
N ASN A 108 -1.86 8.24 -3.86
CA ASN A 108 -0.64 7.91 -4.63
C ASN A 108 -0.32 9.00 -5.66
N GLY A 109 -1.33 9.51 -6.37
CA GLY A 109 -1.18 10.65 -7.29
C GLY A 109 -0.65 11.89 -6.57
N PHE A 110 -1.14 12.17 -5.37
CA PHE A 110 -0.63 13.26 -4.54
C PHE A 110 0.84 13.06 -4.16
N ILE A 111 1.24 11.85 -3.73
CA ILE A 111 2.64 11.53 -3.39
C ILE A 111 3.55 11.79 -4.59
N ILE A 112 3.16 11.32 -5.78
CA ILE A 112 3.91 11.55 -7.03
C ILE A 112 4.00 13.05 -7.33
N HIS A 113 2.89 13.77 -7.23
CA HIS A 113 2.86 15.22 -7.45
C HIS A 113 3.82 15.96 -6.50
N LYS A 114 3.89 15.56 -5.22
CA LYS A 114 4.87 16.12 -4.27
C LYS A 114 6.30 15.87 -4.71
N LEU A 115 6.62 14.64 -5.14
CA LEU A 115 7.97 14.28 -5.60
C LEU A 115 8.39 15.08 -6.83
N VAL A 116 7.48 15.25 -7.80
CA VAL A 116 7.74 16.05 -9.01
C VAL A 116 7.93 17.52 -8.67
N MET A 117 7.05 18.11 -7.86
CA MET A 117 7.19 19.51 -7.44
C MET A 117 8.49 19.76 -6.68
N ALA A 118 8.88 18.84 -5.79
CA ALA A 118 10.15 18.92 -5.08
C ALA A 118 11.36 18.83 -6.02
N LYS A 119 11.32 17.94 -7.01
CA LYS A 119 12.36 17.80 -8.04
C LYS A 119 12.51 19.07 -8.90
N GLU A 120 11.40 19.74 -9.18
CA GLU A 120 11.37 21.00 -9.93
C GLU A 120 11.64 22.25 -9.07
N GLY A 121 11.86 22.09 -7.76
CA GLY A 121 12.08 23.22 -6.83
C GLY A 121 10.85 24.11 -6.63
N LYS A 122 9.65 23.64 -6.96
CA LYS A 122 8.39 24.38 -6.83
C LYS A 122 7.76 24.18 -5.45
N ARG A 123 6.86 25.10 -5.07
CA ARG A 123 6.06 24.98 -3.85
C ARG A 123 5.18 23.73 -3.95
N VAL A 124 5.33 22.82 -2.98
CA VAL A 124 4.48 21.65 -2.84
C VAL A 124 3.09 22.09 -2.33
N PRO A 125 2.00 21.79 -3.04
CA PRO A 125 0.66 22.13 -2.58
C PRO A 125 0.25 21.27 -1.39
N THR A 126 -0.66 21.81 -0.59
CA THR A 126 -1.37 21.05 0.45
C THR A 126 -2.29 19.99 -0.18
N TYR A 127 -2.65 18.96 0.59
CA TYR A 127 -3.59 17.93 0.10
C TYR A 127 -4.93 18.53 -0.34
N ALA A 128 -5.43 19.53 0.40
CA ALA A 128 -6.66 20.24 0.06
C ALA A 128 -6.58 21.04 -1.26
N GLU A 129 -5.44 21.67 -1.55
CA GLU A 129 -5.20 22.37 -2.82
C GLU A 129 -5.13 21.36 -3.97
N TYR A 130 -4.44 20.24 -3.78
CA TYR A 130 -4.39 19.15 -4.75
C TYR A 130 -5.78 18.58 -5.05
N MET A 131 -6.58 18.28 -4.01
CA MET A 131 -7.93 17.74 -4.18
C MET A 131 -8.85 18.71 -4.93
N ARG A 132 -8.81 20.01 -4.63
CA ARG A 132 -9.60 21.01 -5.35
C ARG A 132 -9.23 21.07 -6.82
N ARG A 133 -7.93 21.07 -7.13
CA ARG A 133 -7.44 21.07 -8.51
C ARG A 133 -7.90 19.81 -9.25
N LEU A 134 -7.71 18.64 -8.64
CA LEU A 134 -8.12 17.37 -9.22
C LEU A 134 -9.63 17.35 -9.50
N GLN A 135 -10.46 17.83 -8.58
CA GLN A 135 -11.90 17.89 -8.77
C GLN A 135 -12.31 18.81 -9.93
N VAL A 136 -11.70 19.98 -10.04
CA VAL A 136 -11.97 20.91 -11.15
C VAL A 136 -11.56 20.29 -12.49
N GLU A 137 -10.38 19.67 -12.55
CA GLU A 137 -9.90 18.99 -13.75
C GLU A 137 -10.84 17.84 -14.15
N LEU A 138 -11.25 16.99 -13.20
CA LEU A 138 -12.19 15.89 -13.45
C LEU A 138 -13.57 16.36 -13.93
N LEU A 139 -14.08 17.47 -13.40
CA LEU A 139 -15.36 18.05 -13.83
C LEU A 139 -15.28 18.66 -15.25
N GLY A 140 -14.09 19.03 -15.70
CA GLY A 140 -13.85 19.54 -17.05
C GLY A 140 -13.66 18.45 -18.11
N ILE A 141 -13.64 17.16 -17.71
CA ILE A 141 -13.48 16.05 -18.65
C ILE A 141 -14.77 15.85 -19.46
N THR A 142 -14.63 15.88 -20.78
CA THR A 142 -15.65 15.54 -21.77
C THR A 142 -15.38 14.17 -22.40
N ASP A 143 -16.38 13.60 -23.09
CA ASP A 143 -16.25 12.33 -23.82
C ASP A 143 -15.10 12.38 -24.84
N ALA A 144 -14.89 13.53 -25.50
CA ALA A 144 -13.80 13.73 -26.44
C ALA A 144 -12.42 13.61 -25.75
N SER A 145 -12.28 14.16 -24.55
CA SER A 145 -11.03 14.07 -23.78
C SER A 145 -10.75 12.68 -23.20
N LEU A 146 -11.77 11.84 -23.02
CA LEU A 146 -11.58 10.42 -22.67
C LEU A 146 -11.16 9.61 -23.90
N ALA A 147 -11.80 9.86 -25.05
CA ALA A 147 -11.46 9.20 -26.31
C ALA A 147 -10.04 9.54 -26.79
N SER A 148 -9.51 10.72 -26.47
CA SER A 148 -8.15 11.10 -26.83
C SER A 148 -7.08 10.67 -25.81
N ASN A 149 -7.46 10.22 -24.61
CA ASN A 149 -6.53 9.80 -23.54
C ASN A 149 -6.36 8.28 -23.51
N GLU A 150 -5.97 7.67 -24.64
CA GLU A 150 -5.65 6.24 -24.72
C GLU A 150 -4.25 5.89 -24.16
N ASN A 151 -3.68 6.71 -23.28
CA ASN A 151 -2.39 6.46 -22.64
C ASN A 151 -2.44 5.34 -21.58
N ALA A 152 -3.48 4.50 -21.58
CA ALA A 152 -3.47 3.25 -20.82
C ALA A 152 -2.37 2.31 -21.35
N GLU A 153 -2.05 2.39 -22.65
CA GLU A 153 -1.00 1.61 -23.29
C GLU A 153 0.40 1.95 -22.73
N ASP A 154 0.67 3.24 -22.50
CA ASP A 154 1.94 3.74 -21.91
C ASP A 154 2.11 3.40 -20.42
N LEU A 155 1.02 3.07 -19.72
CA LEU A 155 1.05 2.66 -18.31
C LEU A 155 1.38 1.18 -18.13
N VAL A 156 1.37 0.38 -19.21
CA VAL A 156 1.74 -1.03 -19.15
C VAL A 156 3.20 -1.19 -19.57
N SER A 157 4.09 -1.49 -18.62
CA SER A 157 5.52 -1.71 -18.89
C SER A 157 5.81 -2.89 -19.82
N THR A 158 4.81 -3.73 -20.06
CA THR A 158 4.82 -4.85 -20.99
C THR A 158 3.49 -4.83 -21.74
N PRO A 159 3.46 -4.82 -23.08
CA PRO A 159 2.20 -4.96 -23.80
C PRO A 159 1.45 -6.17 -23.22
N LEU A 160 0.23 -5.95 -22.71
CA LEU A 160 -0.64 -7.06 -22.39
C LEU A 160 -0.79 -7.82 -23.70
N THR A 161 -0.26 -9.05 -23.78
CA THR A 161 -0.49 -9.89 -24.94
C THR A 161 -1.99 -10.11 -25.01
N VAL A 162 -2.66 -9.33 -25.87
CA VAL A 162 -4.02 -9.59 -26.32
C VAL A 162 -3.92 -10.89 -27.10
N ARG A 163 -4.01 -12.01 -26.39
CA ARG A 163 -4.19 -13.29 -27.03
C ARG A 163 -5.57 -13.24 -27.68
N GLU A 164 -5.64 -13.63 -28.94
CA GLU A 164 -6.93 -13.89 -29.56
C GLU A 164 -7.72 -14.82 -28.64
N HIS A 165 -8.95 -14.42 -28.34
CA HIS A 165 -9.82 -15.18 -27.46
C HIS A 165 -10.28 -16.45 -28.20
N ALA A 166 -9.46 -17.49 -28.16
CA ALA A 166 -9.77 -18.80 -28.72
C ALA A 166 -10.40 -19.72 -27.67
N LEU A 167 -11.41 -20.49 -28.06
CA LEU A 167 -11.97 -21.55 -27.23
C LEU A 167 -10.89 -22.61 -26.95
N GLN A 168 -10.43 -22.69 -25.71
CA GLN A 168 -9.50 -23.73 -25.28
C GLN A 168 -10.27 -24.90 -24.66
N LYS A 169 -9.93 -26.11 -25.09
CA LYS A 169 -10.47 -27.34 -24.53
C LYS A 169 -9.78 -27.61 -23.19
N ILE A 170 -10.49 -27.41 -22.09
CA ILE A 170 -9.96 -27.64 -20.75
C ILE A 170 -10.09 -29.14 -20.42
N GLU A 171 -9.06 -29.72 -19.80
CA GLU A 171 -9.02 -31.14 -19.41
C GLU A 171 -9.77 -31.44 -18.10
N ASN A 172 -10.37 -30.42 -17.48
CA ASN A 172 -11.07 -30.54 -16.21
C ASN A 172 -12.45 -31.19 -16.41
N PHE A 173 -12.70 -32.27 -15.68
CA PHE A 173 -14.00 -32.96 -15.62
C PHE A 173 -14.63 -32.75 -14.25
N ASN A 174 -15.95 -32.56 -14.21
CA ASN A 174 -16.72 -32.71 -12.98
C ASN A 174 -17.35 -34.10 -12.97
N SER A 175 -17.20 -34.81 -11.85
CA SER A 175 -17.85 -36.09 -11.59
C SER A 175 -19.08 -35.84 -10.73
N SER A 176 -20.26 -35.89 -11.33
CA SER A 176 -21.54 -35.87 -10.61
C SER A 176 -22.41 -37.00 -11.13
N SER A 177 -23.02 -37.75 -10.21
CA SER A 177 -23.94 -38.87 -10.50
C SER A 177 -23.42 -39.88 -11.54
N GLY A 178 -22.16 -40.32 -11.42
CA GLY A 178 -21.57 -41.34 -12.30
C GLY A 178 -21.30 -40.91 -13.74
N GLN A 179 -21.56 -39.63 -14.09
CA GLN A 179 -21.29 -39.08 -15.42
C GLN A 179 -20.11 -38.10 -15.36
N HIS A 180 -19.14 -38.28 -16.26
CA HIS A 180 -18.04 -37.34 -16.45
C HIS A 180 -18.45 -36.26 -17.46
N LYS A 181 -18.77 -35.07 -16.96
CA LYS A 181 -19.03 -33.90 -17.83
C LYS A 181 -17.82 -32.99 -17.85
N ARG A 182 -17.32 -32.67 -19.05
CA ARG A 182 -16.23 -31.69 -19.22
C ARG A 182 -16.72 -30.31 -18.77
N ARG A 183 -15.90 -29.62 -17.99
CA ARG A 183 -16.22 -28.27 -17.53
C ARG A 183 -15.95 -27.28 -18.66
N GLN A 184 -17.01 -26.69 -19.21
CA GLN A 184 -16.90 -25.59 -20.16
C GLN A 184 -16.96 -24.26 -19.41
N HIS A 185 -15.85 -23.53 -19.39
CA HIS A 185 -15.83 -22.15 -18.93
C HIS A 185 -16.20 -21.27 -20.12
N LEU A 186 -17.39 -20.69 -20.12
CA LEU A 186 -17.80 -19.72 -21.12
C LEU A 186 -17.02 -18.42 -20.91
N CYS A 187 -16.24 -18.01 -21.92
CA CYS A 187 -15.62 -16.70 -21.92
C CYS A 187 -16.71 -15.65 -22.11
N LYS A 188 -16.89 -14.76 -21.12
CA LYS A 188 -17.95 -13.76 -21.11
C LYS A 188 -17.87 -12.79 -22.31
N VAL A 189 -16.67 -12.57 -22.83
CA VAL A 189 -16.41 -11.74 -24.02
C VAL A 189 -16.84 -12.48 -25.29
N CYS A 190 -16.38 -13.73 -25.50
CA CYS A 190 -16.77 -14.52 -26.67
C CYS A 190 -18.26 -14.84 -26.71
N SER A 191 -18.88 -15.10 -25.55
CA SER A 191 -20.31 -15.37 -25.49
C SER A 191 -21.18 -14.15 -25.80
N ALA A 192 -20.68 -12.93 -25.54
CA ALA A 192 -21.38 -11.70 -25.87
C ALA A 192 -21.22 -11.30 -27.35
N MET A 193 -20.13 -11.73 -27.99
CA MET A 193 -19.78 -11.43 -29.39
C MET A 193 -20.14 -12.57 -30.35
N ALA A 194 -20.67 -13.69 -29.83
CA ALA A 194 -21.10 -14.80 -30.65
C ALA A 194 -22.34 -14.38 -31.45
N THR A 195 -22.27 -14.53 -32.77
CA THR A 195 -23.45 -14.42 -33.63
C THR A 195 -24.47 -15.49 -33.23
N PRO A 196 -25.78 -15.18 -33.30
CA PRO A 196 -26.86 -16.09 -32.88
C PRO A 196 -26.86 -17.42 -33.65
#